data_AF-A0AAN8AWL5-F1
#
_entry.id   AF-A0AAN8AWL5-F1
#
_cell.length_a   1.000
_cell.length_b   1.000
_cell.length_c   1.000
_cell.angle_alpha   90.00
_cell.angle_beta   90.00
_cell.angle_gamma   90.00
#
_symmetry.space_group_name_H-M   'P 1'
#
loop_
_entity.id
_entity.type
_entity.pdbx_description
1 polymer ?
#
loop_
_entity_poly.entity_id
_entity_poly.type
_entity_poly.pdbx_seq_one_letter_code
_entity_poly.pdbx_strand_id
1 'polypeptide(L)'
;MKVLGKTQRCIKFPVYKSKDGTLKEPTWKRIEPQALEPGLHHLHRMVQDEDLFAREANYHQSCRKSFDLNYANHKRLTSRGEALDTNPVSGTGETPIATAHQMAFNAVLDVIQDVVIRQKKIVQLASLHLAYTQELERNGFPNPEYRNEKLKSKLEKHEGITFAKVTAEDKGCITYNLVYNASLSVSDAVAHAYKLESKDKYEYVALLLRGTIQKTFRASKTLPWPPTADDLVTSLDNLLPSDLMKFLTLTISGDADMEKCDKTRRLVLSISQDMCRAVTKGELKLPKHILLCTTICHLYRSRQLTAILSRFGHCETYDFGLELETTLTKALDEFSYSLSTKIITGEGNNGFHLEWDNLTK
;
A
#
# COMPACT_ATOMS: atom_id res chain seq x y z
N MET A 1 21.69 -15.51 48.48
CA MET A 1 21.21 -14.27 47.83
C MET A 1 20.06 -14.67 46.90
N LYS A 2 18.81 -14.50 47.32
CA LYS A 2 17.61 -14.95 46.59
C LYS A 2 17.28 -13.93 45.49
N VAL A 3 17.37 -14.33 44.23
CA VAL A 3 16.87 -13.56 43.10
C VAL A 3 15.35 -13.71 43.08
N LEU A 4 14.64 -12.61 43.37
CA LEU A 4 13.19 -12.50 43.27
C LEU A 4 12.77 -12.59 41.80
N GLY A 5 12.48 -13.79 41.33
CA GLY A 5 11.74 -14.00 40.09
C GLY A 5 10.33 -13.46 40.25
N LYS A 6 10.02 -12.34 39.59
CA LYS A 6 8.64 -11.89 39.42
C LYS A 6 7.93 -12.93 38.55
N THR A 7 7.01 -13.69 39.14
CA THR A 7 6.06 -14.52 38.40
C THR A 7 5.18 -13.58 37.58
N GLN A 8 5.39 -13.54 36.26
CA GLN A 8 4.49 -12.86 35.34
C GLN A 8 3.14 -13.58 35.39
N ARG A 9 2.14 -12.95 36.00
CA ARG A 9 0.76 -13.43 35.95
C ARG A 9 0.21 -13.15 34.55
N CYS A 10 -0.27 -14.20 33.88
CA CYS A 10 -0.99 -14.07 32.61
C CYS A 10 -2.16 -13.11 32.76
N ILE A 11 -2.14 -12.02 32.00
CA ILE A 11 -3.29 -11.14 31.81
C ILE A 11 -4.21 -11.89 30.85
N LYS A 12 -5.41 -12.27 31.30
CA LYS A 12 -6.44 -12.83 30.41
C LYS A 12 -6.81 -11.75 29.40
N PHE A 13 -6.48 -11.96 28.12
CA PHE A 13 -6.98 -11.10 27.06
C PHE A 13 -8.51 -11.30 26.93
N PRO A 14 -9.30 -10.22 26.84
CA PRO A 14 -10.74 -10.37 26.63
C PRO A 14 -10.99 -11.00 25.26
N VAL A 15 -11.86 -12.01 25.24
CA VAL A 15 -12.46 -12.54 24.00
C VAL A 15 -13.07 -11.35 23.26
N TYR A 16 -12.60 -11.11 22.02
CA TYR A 16 -13.09 -10.00 21.19
C TYR A 16 -14.58 -10.20 20.89
N LYS A 17 -15.45 -9.49 21.63
CA LYS A 17 -16.87 -9.33 21.26
C LYS A 17 -16.96 -8.26 20.17
N SER A 18 -17.68 -8.56 19.08
CA SER A 18 -18.12 -7.51 18.15
C SER A 18 -19.04 -6.51 18.89
N LYS A 19 -19.21 -5.30 18.33
CA LYS A 19 -20.22 -4.33 18.81
C LYS A 19 -21.64 -4.91 18.80
N ASP A 20 -21.86 -5.94 17.98
CA ASP A 20 -23.15 -6.63 17.80
C ASP A 20 -23.34 -7.85 18.71
N GLY A 21 -22.44 -8.07 19.68
CA GLY A 21 -22.54 -9.16 20.65
C GLY A 21 -22.22 -10.57 20.12
N THR A 22 -21.97 -10.74 18.81
CA THR A 22 -21.54 -12.00 18.21
C THR A 22 -20.11 -12.36 18.62
N LEU A 23 -19.93 -13.59 19.12
CA LEU A 23 -18.64 -14.20 19.42
C LEU A 23 -17.95 -14.51 18.09
N LYS A 24 -16.88 -13.76 17.75
CA LYS A 24 -16.00 -14.15 16.66
C LYS A 24 -15.25 -15.41 17.04
N GLU A 25 -15.08 -16.32 16.09
CA GLU A 25 -14.28 -17.52 16.30
C GLU A 25 -12.87 -17.14 16.83
N PRO A 26 -12.34 -17.89 17.80
CA PRO A 26 -11.06 -17.55 18.40
C PRO A 26 -9.94 -17.64 17.36
N THR A 27 -9.01 -16.68 17.39
CA THR A 27 -8.01 -16.45 16.32
C THR A 27 -7.18 -17.70 16.00
N TRP A 28 -6.95 -18.58 16.97
CA TRP A 28 -6.20 -19.83 16.78
C TRP A 28 -6.82 -20.76 15.72
N LYS A 29 -8.15 -20.77 15.56
CA LYS A 29 -8.84 -21.53 14.49
C LYS A 29 -8.45 -21.05 13.09
N ARG A 30 -7.99 -19.79 12.96
CA ARG A 30 -7.43 -19.27 11.71
C ARG A 30 -5.94 -19.63 11.58
N ILE A 31 -5.18 -19.64 12.67
CA ILE A 31 -3.71 -19.82 12.62
C ILE A 31 -3.33 -21.28 12.28
N GLU A 32 -4.08 -22.26 12.78
CA GLU A 32 -3.80 -23.68 12.53
C GLU A 32 -3.80 -24.05 11.03
N PRO A 33 -4.85 -23.77 10.24
CA PRO A 33 -4.83 -24.02 8.79
C PRO A 33 -3.79 -23.14 8.07
N GLN A 34 -3.56 -21.90 8.54
CA GLN A 34 -2.60 -20.97 7.94
C GLN A 34 -1.13 -21.34 8.18
N ALA A 35 -0.83 -22.13 9.21
CA ALA A 35 0.50 -22.66 9.46
C ALA A 35 0.79 -23.94 8.66
N LEU A 36 -0.25 -24.71 8.35
CA LEU A 36 -0.19 -25.91 7.50
C LEU A 36 0.09 -25.56 6.03
N GLU A 37 -0.63 -24.56 5.49
CA GLU A 37 -0.51 -24.13 4.09
C GLU A 37 0.94 -23.83 3.64
N PRO A 38 1.78 -23.09 4.40
CA PRO A 38 3.18 -22.82 4.06
C PRO A 38 4.17 -23.91 4.55
N GLY A 39 3.70 -25.07 5.01
CA GLY A 39 4.59 -26.16 5.47
C GLY A 39 5.34 -25.86 6.79
N LEU A 40 4.84 -24.94 7.62
CA LEU A 40 5.46 -24.60 8.90
C LEU A 40 5.11 -25.65 9.98
N HIS A 41 5.55 -26.89 9.76
CA HIS A 41 5.23 -28.06 10.59
C HIS A 41 5.64 -27.91 12.06
N HIS A 42 6.67 -27.10 12.35
CA HIS A 42 7.06 -26.74 13.70
C HIS A 42 5.99 -25.89 14.40
N LEU A 43 5.45 -24.88 13.69
CA LEU A 43 4.40 -23.99 14.21
C LEU A 43 3.06 -24.73 14.34
N HIS A 44 2.77 -25.66 13.41
CA HIS A 44 1.59 -26.51 13.46
C HIS A 44 1.63 -27.52 14.62
N ARG A 45 2.72 -28.26 14.81
CA ARG A 45 2.88 -29.18 15.96
C ARG A 45 2.77 -28.46 17.30
N MET A 46 3.26 -27.23 17.34
CA MET A 46 3.15 -26.34 18.50
C MET A 46 1.72 -25.88 18.82
N VAL A 47 0.79 -25.96 17.87
CA VAL A 47 -0.61 -25.54 18.00
C VAL A 47 -1.51 -26.75 18.29
N GLN A 48 -1.15 -27.97 17.87
CA GLN A 48 -2.01 -29.15 18.07
C GLN A 48 -2.03 -29.71 19.51
N ASP A 49 -0.95 -29.56 20.29
CA ASP A 49 -0.78 -30.30 21.55
C ASP A 49 -0.94 -29.47 22.85
N GLU A 50 -1.30 -28.18 22.78
CA GLU A 50 -1.37 -27.31 23.98
C GLU A 50 -2.58 -26.35 24.01
N ASP A 51 -2.93 -25.86 25.22
CA ASP A 51 -3.97 -24.85 25.45
C ASP A 51 -3.70 -23.57 24.63
N LEU A 52 -4.43 -23.47 23.51
CA LEU A 52 -4.32 -22.43 22.51
C LEU A 52 -4.64 -21.03 23.06
N PHE A 53 -5.39 -20.95 24.16
CA PHE A 53 -5.69 -19.71 24.86
C PHE A 53 -4.46 -19.18 25.62
N ALA A 54 -3.64 -20.07 26.19
CA ALA A 54 -2.41 -19.72 26.89
C ALA A 54 -1.28 -19.30 25.93
N ARG A 55 -1.25 -19.84 24.71
CA ARG A 55 -0.25 -19.45 23.70
C ARG A 55 -0.57 -18.20 22.90
N GLU A 56 -1.84 -17.91 22.59
CA GLU A 56 -2.21 -16.61 22.00
C GLU A 56 -1.79 -15.45 22.93
N ALA A 57 -1.79 -15.69 24.25
CA ALA A 57 -1.23 -14.76 25.24
C ALA A 57 0.32 -14.70 25.27
N ASN A 58 1.03 -15.73 24.76
CA ASN A 58 2.50 -15.83 24.76
C ASN A 58 3.17 -15.44 23.42
N TYR A 59 2.42 -15.26 22.33
CA TYR A 59 3.01 -14.74 21.10
C TYR A 59 3.19 -13.22 21.21
N HIS A 60 4.44 -12.77 21.20
CA HIS A 60 4.74 -11.34 21.05
C HIS A 60 4.03 -10.79 19.80
N GLN A 61 3.50 -9.58 19.90
CA GLN A 61 2.85 -8.88 18.79
C GLN A 61 3.76 -8.79 17.55
N SER A 62 5.08 -8.74 17.73
CA SER A 62 6.08 -8.79 16.66
C SER A 62 6.11 -10.14 15.93
N CYS A 63 6.09 -11.26 16.66
CA CYS A 63 6.06 -12.60 16.07
C CYS A 63 4.78 -12.81 15.26
N ARG A 64 3.63 -12.33 15.77
CA ARG A 64 2.36 -12.38 15.05
C ARG A 64 2.39 -11.58 13.75
N LYS A 65 2.92 -10.35 13.78
CA LYS A 65 3.08 -9.53 12.57
C LYS A 65 3.99 -10.18 11.53
N SER A 66 5.07 -10.84 11.97
CA SER A 66 5.99 -11.57 11.09
C SER A 66 5.30 -12.75 10.41
N PHE A 67 4.53 -13.54 11.18
CA PHE A 67 3.72 -14.63 10.65
C PHE A 67 2.69 -14.15 9.62
N ASP A 68 1.90 -13.12 9.97
CA ASP A 68 0.88 -12.56 9.06
C ASP A 68 1.50 -12.06 7.74
N LEU A 69 2.67 -11.43 7.81
CA LEU A 69 3.41 -10.95 6.64
C LEU A 69 3.88 -12.12 5.76
N ASN A 70 4.51 -13.13 6.37
CA ASN A 70 4.99 -14.31 5.66
C ASN A 70 3.84 -15.09 5.02
N TYR A 71 2.72 -15.22 5.71
CA TYR A 71 1.52 -15.86 5.19
C TYR A 71 0.90 -15.07 4.03
N ALA A 72 0.79 -13.74 4.14
CA ALA A 72 0.31 -12.91 3.05
C ALA A 72 1.22 -13.00 1.81
N ASN A 73 2.53 -13.02 2.00
CA ASN A 73 3.50 -13.23 0.92
C ASN A 73 3.38 -14.63 0.32
N HIS A 74 3.23 -15.65 1.15
CA HIS A 74 2.99 -17.03 0.71
C HIS A 74 1.72 -17.11 -0.12
N LYS A 75 0.59 -16.56 0.35
CA LYS A 75 -0.65 -16.47 -0.42
C LYS A 75 -0.47 -15.76 -1.76
N ARG A 76 0.30 -14.68 -1.83
CA ARG A 76 0.56 -14.01 -3.12
C ARG A 76 1.38 -14.89 -4.07
N LEU A 77 2.30 -15.69 -3.53
CA LEU A 77 3.11 -16.65 -4.28
C LEU A 77 2.30 -17.87 -4.70
N THR A 78 1.44 -18.42 -3.84
CA THR A 78 0.55 -19.54 -4.14
C THR A 78 -0.67 -19.13 -4.96
N SER A 79 -1.21 -17.92 -4.85
CA SER A 79 -2.19 -17.42 -5.82
C SER A 79 -1.56 -17.29 -7.23
N ARG A 80 -0.24 -17.07 -7.30
CA ARG A 80 0.57 -17.18 -8.51
C ARG A 80 1.02 -18.61 -8.83
N GLY A 81 0.80 -19.60 -7.96
CA GLY A 81 1.32 -20.97 -8.05
C GLY A 81 0.22 -22.03 -8.20
N GLU A 82 -0.84 -21.98 -7.41
CA GLU A 82 -2.05 -22.84 -7.44
C GLU A 82 -2.89 -22.65 -8.72
N ALA A 83 -2.63 -21.61 -9.50
CA ALA A 83 -3.07 -21.53 -10.88
C ALA A 83 -2.42 -22.61 -11.80
N LEU A 84 -1.40 -23.34 -11.33
CA LEU A 84 -0.62 -24.30 -12.14
C LEU A 84 -0.86 -25.77 -11.83
N ASP A 85 -1.38 -26.10 -10.66
CA ASP A 85 -1.50 -27.50 -10.23
C ASP A 85 -2.92 -28.01 -10.39
N THR A 86 -3.36 -28.13 -11.64
CA THR A 86 -4.39 -29.13 -12.01
C THR A 86 -3.85 -29.99 -13.14
N ASN A 87 -3.15 -31.07 -12.77
CA ASN A 87 -2.79 -32.14 -13.71
C ASN A 87 -4.08 -32.88 -14.14
N PRO A 88 -4.40 -32.98 -15.45
CA PRO A 88 -5.50 -33.82 -15.90
C PRO A 88 -5.07 -35.27 -16.02
N VAL A 89 -5.92 -36.13 -15.45
CA VAL A 89 -6.01 -37.56 -15.72
C VAL A 89 -6.21 -37.81 -17.22
N SER A 90 -5.50 -38.82 -17.71
CA SER A 90 -5.52 -39.36 -19.07
C SER A 90 -6.94 -39.59 -19.63
N GLY A 91 -7.19 -39.05 -20.82
CA GLY A 91 -8.37 -39.35 -21.64
C GLY A 91 -8.26 -38.71 -23.02
N THR A 92 -8.31 -39.53 -24.05
CA THR A 92 -8.18 -39.15 -25.48
C THR A 92 -9.30 -38.22 -25.93
N GLY A 93 -8.97 -36.95 -26.15
CA GLY A 93 -9.78 -35.88 -26.75
C GLY A 93 -9.03 -34.56 -26.61
N GLU A 94 -8.98 -33.71 -27.65
CA GLU A 94 -8.25 -32.43 -27.60
C GLU A 94 -8.67 -31.60 -26.38
N THR A 95 -7.74 -31.30 -25.49
CA THR A 95 -8.06 -30.75 -24.17
C THR A 95 -8.42 -29.25 -24.26
N PRO A 96 -9.38 -28.76 -23.45
CA PRO A 96 -9.72 -27.33 -23.35
C PRO A 96 -8.52 -26.42 -23.06
N ILE A 97 -7.46 -26.98 -22.47
CA ILE A 97 -6.19 -26.29 -22.18
C ILE A 97 -5.40 -26.04 -23.47
N ALA A 98 -5.38 -27.00 -24.40
CA ALA A 98 -4.68 -26.86 -25.67
C ALA A 98 -5.31 -25.76 -26.55
N THR A 99 -6.65 -25.68 -26.57
CA THR A 99 -7.38 -24.64 -27.29
C THR A 99 -7.14 -23.26 -26.68
N ALA A 100 -7.14 -23.12 -25.35
CA ALA A 100 -6.82 -21.86 -24.68
C ALA A 100 -5.38 -21.40 -24.96
N HIS A 101 -4.41 -22.32 -24.94
CA HIS A 101 -3.03 -22.02 -25.34
C HIS A 101 -2.92 -21.58 -26.81
N GLN A 102 -3.72 -22.17 -27.70
CA GLN A 102 -3.75 -21.76 -29.10
C GLN A 102 -4.38 -20.37 -29.28
N MET A 103 -5.45 -20.06 -28.55
CA MET A 103 -6.09 -18.73 -28.56
C MET A 103 -5.15 -17.63 -28.04
N ALA A 104 -4.50 -17.86 -26.90
CA ALA A 104 -3.52 -16.93 -26.35
C ALA A 104 -2.32 -16.75 -27.28
N PHE A 105 -1.88 -17.83 -27.95
CA PHE A 105 -0.82 -17.75 -28.94
C PHE A 105 -1.24 -16.92 -30.16
N ASN A 106 -2.44 -17.15 -30.69
CA ASN A 106 -2.98 -16.37 -31.82
C ASN A 106 -3.12 -14.89 -31.47
N ALA A 107 -3.58 -14.56 -30.26
CA ALA A 107 -3.66 -13.16 -29.82
C ALA A 107 -2.28 -12.48 -29.76
N VAL A 108 -1.23 -13.21 -29.33
CA VAL A 108 0.14 -12.72 -29.39
C VAL A 108 0.62 -12.55 -30.83
N LEU A 109 0.25 -13.46 -31.74
CA LEU A 109 0.55 -13.31 -33.16
C LEU A 109 -0.13 -12.09 -33.77
N ASP A 110 -1.36 -11.78 -33.38
CA ASP A 110 -2.08 -10.57 -33.84
C ASP A 110 -1.36 -9.30 -33.36
N VAL A 111 -0.90 -9.28 -32.10
CA VAL A 111 -0.06 -8.19 -31.57
C VAL A 111 1.26 -8.09 -32.32
N ILE A 112 1.90 -9.20 -32.66
CA ILE A 112 3.14 -9.21 -33.46
C ILE A 112 2.88 -8.69 -34.87
N GLN A 113 1.81 -9.13 -35.53
CA GLN A 113 1.40 -8.68 -36.86
C GLN A 113 1.16 -7.17 -36.89
N ASP A 114 0.41 -6.64 -35.93
CA ASP A 114 0.14 -5.21 -35.86
C ASP A 114 1.38 -4.39 -35.44
N VAL A 115 1.94 -4.72 -34.28
CA VAL A 115 2.93 -3.86 -33.63
C VAL A 115 4.34 -4.08 -34.19
N VAL A 116 4.74 -5.33 -34.38
CA VAL A 116 6.11 -5.66 -34.79
C VAL A 116 6.25 -5.64 -36.31
N ILE A 117 5.30 -6.22 -37.04
CA ILE A 117 5.41 -6.35 -38.50
C ILE A 117 4.90 -5.08 -39.20
N ARG A 118 3.64 -4.69 -38.97
CA ARG A 118 3.00 -3.54 -39.62
C ARG A 118 3.53 -2.20 -39.14
N GLN A 119 3.60 -1.99 -37.82
CA GLN A 119 4.11 -0.73 -37.24
C GLN A 119 5.64 -0.68 -37.11
N LYS A 120 6.36 -1.78 -37.42
CA LYS A 120 7.82 -1.90 -37.31
C LYS A 120 8.38 -1.50 -35.93
N LYS A 121 7.62 -1.74 -34.85
CA LYS A 121 8.08 -1.45 -33.48
C LYS A 121 8.82 -2.63 -32.88
N ILE A 122 9.82 -2.32 -32.07
CA ILE A 122 10.61 -3.31 -31.33
C ILE A 122 9.97 -3.50 -29.96
N VAL A 123 9.71 -4.75 -29.59
CA VAL A 123 8.98 -5.11 -28.37
C VAL A 123 9.83 -6.03 -27.51
N GLN A 124 9.74 -5.90 -26.19
CA GLN A 124 10.39 -6.84 -25.27
C GLN A 124 9.59 -8.15 -25.21
N LEU A 125 10.28 -9.30 -25.24
CA LEU A 125 9.66 -10.61 -25.09
C LEU A 125 8.82 -10.70 -23.80
N ALA A 126 9.26 -10.05 -22.73
CA ALA A 126 8.51 -9.99 -21.48
C ALA A 126 7.13 -9.33 -21.63
N SER A 127 6.98 -8.34 -22.52
CA SER A 127 5.69 -7.70 -22.80
C SER A 127 4.77 -8.63 -23.59
N LEU A 128 5.31 -9.40 -24.54
CA LEU A 128 4.55 -10.41 -25.28
C LEU A 128 4.15 -11.58 -24.39
N HIS A 129 5.04 -11.96 -23.47
CA HIS A 129 4.77 -12.97 -22.46
C HIS A 129 3.67 -12.53 -21.50
N LEU A 130 3.69 -11.27 -21.06
CA LEU A 130 2.61 -10.70 -20.25
C LEU A 130 1.27 -10.73 -21.00
N ALA A 131 1.26 -10.34 -22.29
CA ALA A 131 0.05 -10.42 -23.11
C ALA A 131 -0.45 -11.87 -23.26
N TYR A 132 0.45 -12.81 -23.49
CA TYR A 132 0.14 -14.24 -23.53
C TYR A 132 -0.49 -14.74 -22.23
N THR A 133 0.09 -14.41 -21.08
CA THR A 133 -0.42 -14.82 -19.77
C THR A 133 -1.76 -14.16 -19.44
N GLN A 134 -1.96 -12.90 -19.84
CA GLN A 134 -3.24 -12.20 -19.66
C GLN A 134 -4.35 -12.82 -20.52
N GLU A 135 -4.06 -13.21 -21.76
CA GLU A 135 -5.05 -13.90 -22.61
C GLU A 135 -5.35 -15.31 -22.09
N LEU A 136 -4.37 -16.00 -21.54
CA LEU A 136 -4.59 -17.26 -20.84
C LEU A 136 -5.49 -17.11 -19.60
N GLU A 137 -5.25 -16.07 -18.80
CA GLU A 137 -6.11 -15.71 -17.65
C GLU A 137 -7.54 -15.40 -18.09
N ARG A 138 -7.73 -14.62 -19.17
CA ARG A 138 -9.06 -14.29 -19.71
C ARG A 138 -9.85 -15.52 -20.19
N ASN A 139 -9.14 -16.52 -20.72
CA ASN A 139 -9.75 -17.77 -21.16
C ASN A 139 -9.90 -18.79 -20.03
N GLY A 140 -9.59 -18.43 -18.78
CA GLY A 140 -9.79 -19.28 -17.60
C GLY A 140 -8.67 -20.30 -17.34
N PHE A 141 -7.54 -20.20 -18.03
CA PHE A 141 -6.40 -21.13 -17.92
C PHE A 141 -5.09 -20.39 -17.60
N PRO A 142 -4.96 -19.74 -16.42
CA PRO A 142 -3.72 -19.07 -16.03
C PRO A 142 -2.54 -20.05 -16.02
N ASN A 143 -1.41 -19.70 -16.66
CA ASN A 143 -0.18 -20.52 -16.64
C ASN A 143 1.05 -19.71 -16.18
N PRO A 144 1.20 -19.47 -14.87
CA PRO A 144 2.30 -18.69 -14.30
C PRO A 144 3.71 -19.29 -14.46
N GLU A 145 3.87 -20.61 -14.59
CA GLU A 145 5.15 -21.30 -14.86
C GLU A 145 5.49 -21.32 -16.36
N TYR A 146 4.62 -20.76 -17.21
CA TYR A 146 4.93 -20.66 -18.62
C TYR A 146 6.17 -19.80 -18.78
N ARG A 147 7.30 -20.45 -19.05
CA ARG A 147 8.59 -19.77 -19.13
C ARG A 147 8.68 -18.91 -20.39
N ASN A 148 9.34 -17.77 -20.28
CA ASN A 148 9.66 -16.89 -21.42
C ASN A 148 10.35 -17.67 -22.55
N GLU A 149 11.21 -18.62 -22.19
CA GLU A 149 11.95 -19.46 -23.14
C GLU A 149 11.01 -20.39 -23.93
N LYS A 150 9.94 -20.91 -23.31
CA LYS A 150 8.94 -21.73 -24.01
C LYS A 150 8.14 -20.92 -25.03
N LEU A 151 7.78 -19.68 -24.68
CA LEU A 151 7.12 -18.77 -25.63
C LEU A 151 8.07 -18.43 -26.78
N LYS A 152 9.32 -18.09 -26.46
CA LYS A 152 10.37 -17.78 -27.41
C LYS A 152 10.55 -18.92 -28.41
N SER A 153 10.75 -20.16 -27.96
CA SER A 153 10.91 -21.31 -28.86
C SER A 153 9.69 -21.62 -29.73
N LYS A 154 8.48 -21.20 -29.32
CA LYS A 154 7.28 -21.29 -30.18
C LYS A 154 7.27 -20.17 -31.23
N LEU A 155 7.60 -18.95 -30.82
CA LEU A 155 7.63 -17.79 -31.71
C LEU A 155 8.81 -17.84 -32.71
N GLU A 156 9.94 -18.44 -32.34
CA GLU A 156 11.09 -18.68 -33.24
C GLU A 156 10.73 -19.52 -34.46
N LYS A 157 9.64 -20.31 -34.40
CA LYS A 157 9.12 -21.09 -35.52
C LYS A 157 8.25 -20.26 -36.47
N HIS A 158 7.86 -19.05 -36.09
CA HIS A 158 7.02 -18.17 -36.89
C HIS A 158 7.88 -17.30 -37.81
N GLU A 159 7.52 -17.23 -39.09
CA GLU A 159 8.25 -16.44 -40.07
C GLU A 159 8.05 -14.93 -39.86
N GLY A 160 9.06 -14.12 -40.20
CA GLY A 160 8.98 -12.65 -40.19
C GLY A 160 9.43 -11.95 -38.91
N ILE A 161 9.84 -12.68 -37.86
CA ILE A 161 10.37 -12.11 -36.62
C ILE A 161 11.78 -12.60 -36.30
N THR A 162 12.54 -11.77 -35.59
CA THR A 162 13.90 -12.09 -35.15
C THR A 162 14.08 -11.66 -33.69
N PHE A 163 14.97 -12.38 -32.99
CA PHE A 163 15.26 -12.15 -31.58
C PHE A 163 16.69 -11.63 -31.40
N ALA A 164 16.87 -10.65 -30.53
CA ALA A 164 18.18 -10.20 -30.08
C ALA A 164 18.25 -10.22 -28.56
N LYS A 165 19.32 -10.78 -28.01
CA LYS A 165 19.61 -10.72 -26.58
C LYS A 165 20.49 -9.50 -26.32
N VAL A 166 20.04 -8.60 -25.44
CA VAL A 166 20.76 -7.38 -25.06
C VAL A 166 21.02 -7.39 -23.57
N THR A 167 22.26 -7.09 -23.18
CA THR A 167 22.70 -6.91 -21.78
C THR A 167 22.74 -5.42 -21.47
N ALA A 168 22.06 -4.98 -20.41
CA ALA A 168 22.22 -3.62 -19.91
C ALA A 168 23.65 -3.40 -19.38
N GLU A 169 24.22 -2.22 -19.62
CA GLU A 169 25.61 -1.89 -19.24
C GLU A 169 25.82 -1.86 -17.72
N ASP A 170 24.76 -1.65 -16.94
CA ASP A 170 24.82 -1.67 -15.49
C ASP A 170 24.80 -3.10 -14.94
N LYS A 171 26.00 -3.64 -14.75
CA LYS A 171 26.30 -4.82 -13.91
C LYS A 171 25.61 -6.13 -14.31
N GLY A 172 25.54 -6.45 -15.61
CA GLY A 172 25.52 -7.83 -16.12
C GLY A 172 24.40 -8.79 -15.64
N CYS A 173 23.45 -8.33 -14.84
CA CYS A 173 22.42 -9.18 -14.24
C CYS A 173 21.09 -9.14 -15.00
N ILE A 174 20.87 -8.16 -15.87
CA ILE A 174 19.61 -8.02 -16.60
C ILE A 174 19.85 -8.21 -18.10
N THR A 175 19.29 -9.28 -18.63
CA THR A 175 19.28 -9.58 -20.07
C THR A 175 17.88 -9.51 -20.60
N TYR A 176 17.67 -8.75 -21.67
CA TYR A 176 16.38 -8.67 -22.36
C TYR A 176 16.45 -9.44 -23.66
N ASN A 177 15.35 -10.13 -24.00
CA ASN A 177 15.13 -10.64 -25.35
C ASN A 177 14.21 -9.65 -26.07
N LEU A 178 14.70 -9.03 -27.13
CA LEU A 178 13.94 -8.16 -28.01
C LEU A 178 13.34 -8.98 -29.14
N VAL A 179 12.13 -8.60 -29.56
CA VAL A 179 11.42 -9.16 -30.72
C VAL A 179 11.20 -8.03 -31.71
N TYR A 180 11.65 -8.23 -32.94
CA TYR A 180 11.56 -7.24 -34.01
C TYR A 180 11.35 -7.90 -35.37
N ASN A 181 10.92 -7.11 -36.36
CA ASN A 181 10.70 -7.58 -37.72
C ASN A 181 12.02 -8.03 -38.34
N ALA A 182 12.05 -9.19 -39.00
CA ALA A 182 13.25 -9.76 -39.64
C ALA A 182 13.90 -8.85 -40.70
N SER A 183 13.15 -7.88 -41.24
CA SER A 183 13.68 -6.87 -42.18
C SER A 183 14.47 -5.74 -41.50
N LEU A 184 14.48 -5.64 -40.16
CA LEU A 184 15.25 -4.64 -39.42
C LEU A 184 16.62 -5.19 -39.00
N SER A 185 17.62 -4.30 -38.96
CA SER A 185 18.96 -4.69 -38.53
C SER A 185 19.02 -4.91 -37.02
N VAL A 186 19.90 -5.83 -36.59
CA VAL A 186 20.20 -6.07 -35.16
C VAL A 186 20.68 -4.78 -34.49
N SER A 187 21.45 -3.95 -35.21
CA SER A 187 22.00 -2.69 -34.70
C SER A 187 20.88 -1.68 -34.37
N ASP A 188 19.86 -1.57 -35.23
CA ASP A 188 18.71 -0.69 -34.99
C ASP A 188 17.86 -1.18 -33.81
N ALA A 189 17.70 -2.50 -33.68
CA ALA A 189 16.99 -3.13 -32.57
C ALA A 189 17.67 -2.85 -31.22
N VAL A 190 18.99 -2.99 -31.19
CA VAL A 190 19.82 -2.70 -30.00
C VAL A 190 19.79 -1.20 -29.67
N ALA A 191 19.96 -0.32 -30.66
CA ALA A 191 19.89 1.13 -30.46
C ALA A 191 18.53 1.59 -29.90
N HIS A 192 17.43 0.96 -30.30
CA HIS A 192 16.11 1.24 -29.74
C HIS A 192 15.96 0.74 -28.30
N ALA A 193 16.60 -0.37 -27.93
CA ALA A 193 16.60 -0.86 -26.56
C ALA A 193 17.36 0.08 -25.61
N TYR A 194 18.50 0.62 -26.05
CA TYR A 194 19.20 1.68 -25.31
C TYR A 194 18.35 2.96 -25.18
N LYS A 195 17.56 3.31 -26.20
CA LYS A 195 16.58 4.42 -26.11
C LYS A 195 15.41 4.11 -25.16
N LEU A 196 15.00 2.85 -25.03
CA LEU A 196 13.98 2.39 -24.06
C LEU A 196 14.50 2.43 -22.61
N GLU A 197 15.80 2.19 -22.40
CA GLU A 197 16.46 2.31 -21.09
C GLU A 197 16.80 3.75 -20.68
N SER A 198 16.67 4.73 -21.58
CA SER A 198 16.99 6.15 -21.31
C SER A 198 16.13 6.80 -20.21
N LYS A 199 15.10 6.14 -19.67
CA LYS A 199 14.36 6.64 -18.50
C LYS A 199 14.25 5.54 -17.45
N ASP A 200 14.89 5.77 -16.31
CA ASP A 200 14.69 4.97 -15.11
C ASP A 200 13.18 4.94 -14.80
N LYS A 201 12.59 3.74 -14.80
CA LYS A 201 11.15 3.54 -14.56
C LYS A 201 10.74 4.05 -13.18
N TYR A 202 11.65 3.97 -12.20
CA TYR A 202 11.44 4.49 -10.87
C TYR A 202 11.47 6.01 -10.87
N GLU A 203 12.45 6.61 -11.57
CA GLU A 203 12.52 8.06 -11.76
C GLU A 203 11.25 8.59 -12.43
N TYR A 204 10.76 7.92 -13.49
CA TYR A 204 9.53 8.31 -14.17
C TYR A 204 8.32 8.31 -13.23
N VAL A 205 8.11 7.22 -12.49
CA VAL A 205 6.98 7.12 -11.54
C VAL A 205 7.12 8.15 -10.41
N ALA A 206 8.33 8.34 -9.87
CA ALA A 206 8.58 9.31 -8.82
C ALA A 206 8.31 10.75 -9.29
N LEU A 207 8.81 11.13 -10.47
CA LEU A 207 8.57 12.44 -11.06
C LEU A 207 7.09 12.66 -11.41
N LEU A 208 6.40 11.62 -11.90
CA LEU A 208 4.97 11.66 -12.17
C LEU A 208 4.17 11.91 -10.88
N LEU A 209 4.40 11.10 -9.84
CA LEU A 209 3.72 11.25 -8.55
C LEU A 209 3.99 12.62 -7.91
N ARG A 210 5.25 13.07 -7.95
CA ARG A 210 5.62 14.41 -7.47
C ARG A 210 4.89 15.50 -8.25
N GLY A 211 4.82 15.39 -9.58
CA GLY A 211 4.08 16.32 -10.43
C GLY A 211 2.60 16.37 -10.10
N THR A 212 1.96 15.21 -9.88
CA THR A 212 0.55 15.12 -9.49
C THR A 212 0.31 15.78 -8.13
N ILE A 213 1.16 15.51 -7.12
CA ILE A 213 1.06 16.16 -5.80
C ILE A 213 1.17 17.69 -5.93
N GLN A 214 2.13 18.19 -6.70
CA GLN A 214 2.31 19.63 -6.91
C GLN A 214 1.13 20.27 -7.65
N LYS A 215 0.54 19.56 -8.61
CA LYS A 215 -0.67 20.01 -9.31
C LYS A 215 -1.86 20.10 -8.35
N THR A 216 -2.08 19.08 -7.53
CA THR A 216 -3.15 19.09 -6.51
C THR A 216 -2.92 20.20 -5.49
N PHE A 217 -1.69 20.42 -5.04
CA PHE A 217 -1.37 21.52 -4.13
C PHE A 217 -1.69 22.89 -4.74
N ARG A 218 -1.28 23.15 -5.99
CA ARG A 218 -1.59 24.42 -6.67
C ARG A 218 -3.08 24.65 -6.91
N ALA A 219 -3.85 23.58 -7.05
CA ALA A 219 -5.30 23.63 -7.19
C ALA A 219 -6.03 23.67 -5.84
N SER A 220 -5.34 23.38 -4.74
CA SER A 220 -5.93 23.35 -3.41
C SER A 220 -6.26 24.76 -2.92
N LYS A 221 -7.39 24.90 -2.24
CA LYS A 221 -7.75 26.15 -1.56
C LYS A 221 -6.92 26.27 -0.30
N THR A 222 -6.55 27.51 0.05
CA THR A 222 -5.94 27.82 1.33
C THR A 222 -6.86 27.38 2.45
N LEU A 223 -6.33 26.64 3.42
CA LEU A 223 -7.06 26.23 4.61
C LEU A 223 -7.46 27.50 5.38
N PRO A 224 -8.74 27.67 5.77
CA PRO A 224 -9.14 28.77 6.63
C PRO A 224 -8.36 28.71 7.95
N TRP A 225 -8.03 29.87 8.50
CA TRP A 225 -7.26 30.00 9.72
C TRP A 225 -8.04 30.81 10.77
N PRO A 226 -8.33 30.24 11.95
CA PRO A 226 -8.01 28.87 12.37
C PRO A 226 -8.95 27.84 11.68
N PRO A 227 -8.48 26.61 11.40
CA PRO A 227 -9.32 25.58 10.78
C PRO A 227 -10.36 25.03 11.74
N THR A 228 -11.58 24.79 11.25
CA THR A 228 -12.63 24.07 11.98
C THR A 228 -12.47 22.55 11.85
N ALA A 229 -13.23 21.79 12.65
CA ALA A 229 -13.26 20.34 12.52
C ALA A 229 -13.72 19.90 11.12
N ASP A 230 -14.71 20.59 10.54
CA ASP A 230 -15.25 20.27 9.22
C ASP A 230 -14.23 20.56 8.11
N ASP A 231 -13.41 21.62 8.25
CA ASP A 231 -12.31 21.91 7.33
C ASP A 231 -11.26 20.80 7.32
N LEU A 232 -10.99 20.19 8.47
CA LEU A 232 -10.01 19.12 8.61
C LEU A 232 -10.54 17.74 8.16
N VAL A 233 -11.86 17.53 8.16
CA VAL A 233 -12.48 16.27 7.71
C VAL A 233 -12.80 16.29 6.22
N THR A 234 -13.42 17.38 5.73
CA THR A 234 -13.95 17.48 4.36
C THR A 234 -12.85 17.71 3.32
N SER A 235 -11.69 18.23 3.74
CA SER A 235 -10.60 18.56 2.82
C SER A 235 -9.82 17.33 2.32
N LEU A 236 -9.96 16.16 2.95
CA LEU A 236 -9.05 15.04 2.71
C LEU A 236 -9.13 14.47 1.28
N ASP A 237 -10.33 14.36 0.72
CA ASP A 237 -10.55 13.79 -0.62
C ASP A 237 -10.09 14.74 -1.74
N ASN A 238 -10.04 16.05 -1.47
CA ASN A 238 -9.57 17.07 -2.42
C ASN A 238 -8.07 17.34 -2.31
N LEU A 239 -7.46 17.10 -1.14
CA LEU A 239 -6.05 17.39 -0.87
C LEU A 239 -5.11 16.24 -1.27
N LEU A 240 -5.62 15.00 -1.35
CA LEU A 240 -4.80 13.84 -1.67
C LEU A 240 -5.01 13.39 -3.13
N PRO A 241 -3.94 13.30 -3.94
CA PRO A 241 -4.08 12.84 -5.32
C PRO A 241 -4.50 11.37 -5.41
N SER A 242 -5.47 11.05 -6.28
CA SER A 242 -5.96 9.68 -6.51
C SER A 242 -4.85 8.73 -6.97
N ASP A 243 -3.91 9.21 -7.78
CA ASP A 243 -2.83 8.37 -8.31
C ASP A 243 -1.83 7.98 -7.22
N LEU A 244 -1.57 8.89 -6.27
CA LEU A 244 -0.76 8.60 -5.09
C LEU A 244 -1.45 7.56 -4.21
N MET A 245 -2.75 7.73 -3.98
CA MET A 245 -3.55 6.79 -3.21
C MET A 245 -3.53 5.39 -3.85
N LYS A 246 -3.75 5.29 -5.16
CA LYS A 246 -3.68 4.02 -5.92
C LYS A 246 -2.29 3.39 -5.83
N PHE A 247 -1.24 4.17 -6.04
CA PHE A 247 0.14 3.71 -5.94
C PHE A 247 0.46 3.13 -4.55
N LEU A 248 0.11 3.84 -3.48
CA LEU A 248 0.34 3.38 -2.11
C LEU A 248 -0.54 2.19 -1.73
N THR A 249 -1.76 2.12 -2.26
CA THR A 249 -2.61 0.93 -2.11
C THR A 249 -1.90 -0.28 -2.67
N LEU A 250 -1.53 -0.24 -3.95
CA LEU A 250 -0.80 -1.32 -4.62
C LEU A 250 0.49 -1.68 -3.88
N THR A 251 1.24 -0.69 -3.40
CA THR A 251 2.50 -0.91 -2.68
C THR A 251 2.29 -1.61 -1.34
N ILE A 252 1.24 -1.26 -0.59
CA ILE A 252 1.00 -1.78 0.76
C ILE A 252 0.22 -3.11 0.72
N SER A 253 -0.83 -3.18 -0.10
CA SER A 253 -1.73 -4.35 -0.15
C SER A 253 -1.40 -5.33 -1.26
N GLY A 254 -0.61 -4.96 -2.26
CA GLY A 254 -0.39 -5.76 -3.47
C GLY A 254 -1.65 -5.90 -4.35
N ASP A 255 -2.72 -5.16 -4.05
CA ASP A 255 -4.01 -5.18 -4.74
C ASP A 255 -4.41 -3.72 -5.05
N ALA A 256 -5.08 -3.48 -6.17
CA ALA A 256 -5.61 -2.16 -6.50
C ALA A 256 -6.89 -1.82 -5.70
N ASP A 257 -7.54 -2.83 -5.11
CA ASP A 257 -8.82 -2.67 -4.43
C ASP A 257 -8.65 -2.16 -2.98
N MET A 258 -9.12 -0.94 -2.75
CA MET A 258 -9.09 -0.24 -1.45
C MET A 258 -10.23 -0.62 -0.51
N GLU A 259 -11.31 -1.22 -1.00
CA GLU A 259 -12.51 -1.44 -0.18
C GLU A 259 -12.38 -2.63 0.78
N LYS A 260 -11.41 -3.51 0.54
CA LYS A 260 -11.26 -4.77 1.29
C LYS A 260 -10.75 -4.60 2.73
N CYS A 261 -10.12 -3.48 3.11
CA CYS A 261 -9.45 -3.36 4.42
C CYS A 261 -9.31 -1.93 4.98
N ASP A 262 -10.05 -1.62 6.06
CA ASP A 262 -9.97 -0.35 6.81
C ASP A 262 -8.58 -0.02 7.36
N LYS A 263 -7.80 -1.05 7.74
CA LYS A 263 -6.44 -0.86 8.25
C LYS A 263 -5.51 -0.37 7.14
N THR A 264 -5.59 -0.97 5.96
CA THR A 264 -4.82 -0.55 4.78
C THR A 264 -5.22 0.87 4.40
N ARG A 265 -6.52 1.17 4.33
CA ARG A 265 -7.01 2.52 4.02
C ARG A 265 -6.44 3.57 4.96
N ARG A 266 -6.45 3.33 6.28
CA ARG A 266 -5.87 4.25 7.27
C ARG A 266 -4.35 4.45 7.09
N LEU A 267 -3.61 3.39 6.77
CA LEU A 267 -2.17 3.48 6.50
C LEU A 267 -1.88 4.27 5.21
N VAL A 268 -2.59 3.97 4.13
CA VAL A 268 -2.48 4.68 2.85
C VAL A 268 -2.76 6.17 3.05
N LEU A 269 -3.84 6.54 3.75
CA LEU A 269 -4.16 7.94 4.05
C LEU A 269 -3.09 8.62 4.90
N SER A 270 -2.55 7.91 5.91
CA SER A 270 -1.51 8.45 6.78
C SER A 270 -0.20 8.72 6.03
N ILE A 271 0.22 7.78 5.17
CA ILE A 271 1.46 7.89 4.38
C ILE A 271 1.30 8.90 3.25
N SER A 272 0.14 8.95 2.60
CA SER A 272 -0.15 9.92 1.55
C SER A 272 -0.03 11.35 2.06
N GLN A 273 -0.51 11.62 3.27
CA GLN A 273 -0.37 12.92 3.90
C GLN A 273 1.10 13.26 4.17
N ASP A 274 1.90 12.32 4.67
CA ASP A 274 3.34 12.54 4.90
C ASP A 274 4.07 12.86 3.59
N MET A 275 3.79 12.11 2.52
CA MET A 275 4.39 12.35 1.21
C MET A 275 4.00 13.71 0.62
N CYS A 276 2.72 14.08 0.72
CA CYS A 276 2.26 15.38 0.25
C CYS A 276 2.92 16.53 1.01
N ARG A 277 3.02 16.42 2.35
CA ARG A 277 3.72 17.41 3.18
C ARG A 277 5.20 17.51 2.81
N ALA A 278 5.88 16.37 2.63
CA ALA A 278 7.29 16.35 2.26
C ALA A 278 7.54 17.01 0.89
N VAL A 279 6.73 16.69 -0.11
CA VAL A 279 6.85 17.27 -1.47
C VAL A 279 6.59 18.78 -1.47
N THR A 280 5.66 19.24 -0.63
CA THR A 280 5.30 20.66 -0.48
C THR A 280 6.12 21.38 0.60
N LYS A 281 7.15 20.71 1.17
CA LYS A 281 8.04 21.27 2.20
C LYS A 281 7.28 21.83 3.43
N GLY A 282 6.14 21.24 3.77
CA GLY A 282 5.34 21.67 4.93
C GLY A 282 4.39 22.85 4.68
N GLU A 283 4.33 23.39 3.45
CA GLU A 283 3.37 24.45 3.11
C GLU A 283 1.93 23.91 3.08
N LEU A 284 1.73 22.70 2.55
CA LEU A 284 0.40 22.08 2.57
C LEU A 284 0.09 21.54 3.96
N LYS A 285 -0.80 22.24 4.66
CA LYS A 285 -1.27 21.85 6.00
C LYS A 285 -2.31 20.75 5.88
N LEU A 286 -1.94 19.55 6.33
CA LEU A 286 -2.76 18.34 6.19
C LEU A 286 -3.31 17.90 7.55
N PRO A 287 -4.54 17.34 7.61
CA PRO A 287 -5.23 17.03 8.85
C PRO A 287 -4.42 16.20 9.84
N LYS A 288 -3.71 15.16 9.38
CA LYS A 288 -2.83 14.34 10.24
C LYS A 288 -1.83 15.19 11.04
N HIS A 289 -1.19 16.14 10.39
CA HIS A 289 -0.09 16.89 10.99
C HIS A 289 -0.58 17.94 11.98
N ILE A 290 -1.73 18.57 11.67
CA ILE A 290 -2.40 19.52 12.56
C ILE A 290 -2.97 18.75 13.76
N LEU A 291 -3.82 17.75 13.51
CA LEU A 291 -4.52 17.02 14.57
C LEU A 291 -3.55 16.30 15.51
N LEU A 292 -2.49 15.67 14.99
CA LEU A 292 -1.49 15.04 15.83
C LEU A 292 -0.70 16.07 16.66
N CYS A 293 -0.35 17.22 16.07
CA CYS A 293 0.32 18.30 16.80
C CYS A 293 -0.56 18.81 17.95
N THR A 294 -1.79 19.22 17.65
CA THR A 294 -2.75 19.73 18.63
C THR A 294 -3.04 18.71 19.73
N THR A 295 -3.23 17.44 19.37
CA THR A 295 -3.46 16.36 20.35
C THR A 295 -2.29 16.22 21.32
N ILE A 296 -1.05 16.25 20.83
CA ILE A 296 0.14 16.12 21.67
C ILE A 296 0.34 17.36 22.55
N CYS A 297 0.11 18.55 22.00
CA CYS A 297 0.14 19.80 22.76
C CYS A 297 -0.88 19.78 23.90
N HIS A 298 -2.14 19.40 23.63
CA HIS A 298 -3.19 19.35 24.65
C HIS A 298 -2.96 18.26 25.70
N LEU A 299 -2.57 17.05 25.30
CA LEU A 299 -2.44 15.92 26.23
C LEU A 299 -1.19 16.01 27.12
N TYR A 300 -0.09 16.55 26.60
CA TYR A 300 1.20 16.47 27.30
C TYR A 300 1.85 17.83 27.56
N ARG A 301 1.46 18.88 26.82
CA ARG A 301 2.09 20.21 26.83
C ARG A 301 3.62 20.16 26.74
N SER A 302 4.17 19.10 26.14
CA SER A 302 5.61 18.83 26.10
C SER A 302 6.21 19.31 24.78
N ARG A 303 7.00 20.38 24.87
CA ARG A 303 7.79 20.89 23.74
C ARG A 303 8.77 19.84 23.22
N GLN A 304 9.37 19.05 24.11
CA GLN A 304 10.33 18.02 23.72
C GLN A 304 9.68 16.90 22.92
N LEU A 305 8.52 16.40 23.36
CA LEU A 305 7.78 15.34 22.65
C LEU A 305 7.33 15.82 21.27
N THR A 306 6.76 17.02 21.20
CA THR A 306 6.32 17.63 19.94
C THR A 306 7.49 17.87 18.98
N ALA A 307 8.64 18.30 19.52
CA ALA A 307 9.87 18.48 18.73
C ALA A 307 10.37 17.15 18.13
N ILE A 308 10.30 16.04 18.88
CA ILE A 308 10.69 14.72 18.37
C ILE A 308 9.77 14.30 17.20
N LEU A 309 8.45 14.40 17.39
CA LEU A 309 7.48 13.98 16.38
C LEU A 309 7.53 14.85 15.11
N SER A 310 7.69 16.17 15.27
CA SER A 310 7.85 17.09 14.15
C SER A 310 9.16 16.88 13.39
N ARG A 311 10.26 16.54 14.08
CA ARG A 311 11.54 16.16 13.44
C ARG A 311 11.46 14.86 12.65
N PHE A 312 10.61 13.91 13.07
CA PHE A 312 10.29 12.73 12.27
C PHE A 312 9.28 13.02 11.14
N GLY A 313 8.83 14.27 11.00
CA GLY A 313 7.93 14.69 9.94
C GLY A 313 6.46 14.36 10.17
N HIS A 314 6.09 13.82 11.35
CA HIS A 314 4.74 13.30 11.59
C HIS A 314 3.72 14.35 12.05
N CYS A 315 4.16 15.49 12.57
CA CYS A 315 3.28 16.60 12.94
C CYS A 315 3.92 17.97 12.71
N GLU A 316 3.14 19.03 12.92
CA GLU A 316 3.62 20.41 12.96
C GLU A 316 4.46 20.71 14.21
N THR A 317 5.16 21.84 14.20
CA THR A 317 6.04 22.26 15.29
C THR A 317 5.24 22.65 16.53
N TYR A 318 5.91 22.66 17.68
CA TYR A 318 5.29 23.11 18.93
C TYR A 318 4.79 24.56 18.84
N ASP A 319 5.58 25.43 18.23
CA ASP A 319 5.23 26.85 18.08
C ASP A 319 3.99 27.03 17.17
N PHE A 320 3.84 26.20 16.12
CA PHE A 320 2.61 26.16 15.32
C PHE A 320 1.40 25.76 16.17
N GLY A 321 1.55 24.78 17.07
CA GLY A 321 0.48 24.39 17.99
C GLY A 321 0.03 25.54 18.89
N LEU A 322 0.98 26.30 19.45
CA LEU A 322 0.69 27.48 20.27
C LEU A 322 0.00 28.60 19.48
N GLU A 323 0.44 28.84 18.24
CA GLU A 323 -0.19 29.81 17.34
C GLU A 323 -1.64 29.43 17.05
N LEU A 324 -1.88 28.14 16.76
CA LEU A 324 -3.21 27.61 16.52
C LEU A 324 -4.11 27.75 17.75
N GLU A 325 -3.65 27.37 18.94
CA GLU A 325 -4.38 27.52 20.20
C GLU A 325 -4.73 28.99 20.48
N THR A 326 -3.77 29.90 20.26
CA THR A 326 -3.96 31.34 20.42
C THR A 326 -5.01 31.88 19.45
N THR A 327 -4.96 31.45 18.20
CA THR A 327 -5.89 31.89 17.15
C THR A 327 -7.30 31.36 17.42
N LEU A 328 -7.43 30.09 17.82
CA LEU A 328 -8.71 29.51 18.23
C LEU A 328 -9.33 30.25 19.41
N THR A 329 -8.51 30.61 20.41
CA THR A 329 -8.95 31.38 21.58
C THR A 329 -9.46 32.76 21.17
N LYS A 330 -8.72 33.47 20.30
CA LYS A 330 -9.16 34.78 19.78
C LYS A 330 -10.46 34.70 19.00
N ALA A 331 -10.60 33.70 18.12
CA ALA A 331 -11.83 33.48 17.38
C ALA A 331 -13.02 33.23 18.33
N LEU A 332 -12.84 32.38 19.35
CA LEU A 332 -13.88 32.13 20.35
C LEU A 332 -14.26 33.38 21.14
N ASP A 333 -13.29 34.22 21.52
CA ASP A 333 -13.52 35.48 22.22
C ASP A 333 -14.37 36.45 21.37
N GLU A 334 -14.08 36.57 20.07
CA GLU A 334 -14.87 37.36 19.12
C GLU A 334 -16.32 36.86 18.96
N PHE A 335 -16.56 35.55 19.12
CA PHE A 335 -17.91 34.95 19.11
C PHE A 335 -18.59 34.90 20.49
N SER A 336 -17.88 35.23 21.57
CA SER A 336 -18.32 35.05 22.96
C SER A 336 -19.28 36.12 23.49
N TYR A 337 -20.04 36.79 22.61
CA TYR A 337 -21.11 37.71 23.02
C TYR A 337 -22.39 37.03 23.54
N SER A 338 -22.41 35.72 23.71
CA SER A 338 -23.54 35.01 24.31
C SER A 338 -23.15 34.27 25.59
N LEU A 339 -22.86 35.02 26.65
CA LEU A 339 -23.14 34.53 28.00
C LEU A 339 -24.62 34.11 28.04
N SER A 340 -24.90 32.93 28.61
CA SER A 340 -26.28 32.54 28.91
C SER A 340 -26.97 33.69 29.63
N THR A 341 -28.17 34.08 29.20
CA THR A 341 -28.97 35.16 29.82
C THR A 341 -29.30 34.90 31.31
N LYS A 342 -28.92 33.73 31.84
CA LYS A 342 -29.03 33.35 33.24
C LYS A 342 -27.80 33.70 34.09
N ILE A 343 -26.68 34.11 33.49
CA ILE A 343 -25.49 34.56 34.21
C ILE A 343 -25.56 36.08 34.35
N ILE A 344 -25.70 36.55 35.60
CA ILE A 344 -25.76 37.99 35.90
C ILE A 344 -24.39 38.61 35.61
N THR A 345 -24.32 39.46 34.60
CA THR A 345 -23.15 40.28 34.30
C THR A 345 -23.15 41.54 35.17
N GLY A 346 -22.23 41.62 36.12
CA GLY A 346 -21.92 42.84 36.88
C GLY A 346 -20.58 43.45 36.43
N GLU A 347 -20.24 44.64 36.93
CA GLU A 347 -19.01 45.40 36.59
C GLU A 347 -17.70 44.60 36.78
N GLY A 348 -17.74 43.50 37.55
CA GLY A 348 -16.61 42.59 37.78
C GLY A 348 -16.58 41.30 36.95
N ASN A 349 -17.59 41.03 36.11
CA ASN A 349 -17.78 39.74 35.41
C ASN A 349 -17.80 39.86 33.88
N ASN A 350 -17.11 40.84 33.30
CA ASN A 350 -17.05 41.06 31.84
C ASN A 350 -16.22 40.01 31.08
N GLY A 351 -15.57 39.08 31.77
CA GLY A 351 -14.81 38.00 31.16
C GLY A 351 -15.06 36.68 31.88
N PHE A 352 -15.42 35.65 31.12
CA PHE A 352 -15.49 34.27 31.61
C PHE A 352 -14.30 33.50 31.06
N HIS A 353 -13.29 33.26 31.90
CA HIS A 353 -12.16 32.40 31.54
C HIS A 353 -12.52 30.94 31.85
N LEU A 354 -12.65 30.13 30.79
CA LEU A 354 -12.82 28.68 30.91
C LEU A 354 -11.43 28.04 31.00
N GLU A 355 -10.87 28.00 32.21
CA GLU A 355 -9.66 27.22 32.47
C GLU A 355 -10.03 25.74 32.53
N TRP A 356 -9.68 24.99 31.49
CA TRP A 356 -9.56 23.53 31.58
C TRP A 356 -8.31 23.23 32.40
N ASP A 357 -8.42 23.37 33.71
CA ASP A 357 -7.40 22.87 34.62
C ASP A 357 -7.60 21.35 34.76
N ASN A 358 -6.49 20.62 34.72
CA ASN A 358 -6.47 19.16 34.66
C ASN A 358 -7.26 18.56 35.84
N LEU A 359 -8.41 17.95 35.55
CA LEU A 359 -9.06 17.03 36.49
C LEU A 359 -8.27 15.73 36.55
N THR A 360 -7.12 15.76 37.23
CA THR A 360 -6.50 14.58 37.79
C THR A 360 -7.28 14.12 39.02
N LYS A 361 -7.90 12.95 38.93
CA LYS A 361 -7.90 11.94 40.00
C LYS A 361 -7.69 10.57 39.40
#